data_AF-A0A3M1INK1-F1
#
_entry.id   AF-A0A3M1INK1-F1
#
_cell.length_a   1.000
_cell.length_b   1.000
_cell.length_c   1.000
_cell.angle_alpha   90.00
_cell.angle_beta   90.00
_cell.angle_gamma   90.00
#
_symmetry.space_group_name_H-M   'P 1'
#
loop_
_entity.id
_entity.type
_entity.pdbx_description
1 polymer ?
#
loop_
_entity_poly.entity_id
_entity_poly.type
_entity_poly.pdbx_seq_one_letter_code
_entity_poly.pdbx_strand_id
1 'polypeptide(L)'
;TYALPRRFGYGVVDYLRLLRLASTAIKDVESRIRVIGGIGAAPRAGLTHEFIEQGGLRWVDVLDLHLYEAPRAAESYEEDFRELEQLMQAHGGPKPMWITEWGCYADDDPACDPPTVGDAAMNRCRWPTERAASEHIVKFATVALAHGVERIFFHAGTCGAINQPDAGGVLFEYGGAPRKMYPAVAVFTRLVGVPGRLAGRVERDGWVAFVFETSEGATAVLWAVDGRTHEFEGGRGIQWLDLMGNVLSGGRLRLGGTPVYVRAANPAELLACLEARAPARP
;
A
#
# COMPACT_ATOMS: atom_id res chain seq x y z
N THR A 1 -22.14 -3.24 8.07
CA THR A 1 -21.12 -2.82 7.08
C THR A 1 -21.77 -2.87 5.71
N TYR A 2 -21.24 -2.16 4.72
CA TYR A 2 -21.82 -2.16 3.36
C TYR A 2 -21.85 -3.57 2.76
N ALA A 3 -20.76 -4.33 2.91
CA ALA A 3 -20.61 -5.67 2.34
C ALA A 3 -21.48 -6.77 3.00
N LEU A 4 -21.96 -6.56 4.23
CA LEU A 4 -22.75 -7.57 4.94
C LEU A 4 -23.91 -6.93 5.73
N PRO A 5 -25.17 -7.11 5.28
CA PRO A 5 -26.33 -6.44 5.87
C PRO A 5 -26.81 -7.15 7.15
N ARG A 6 -25.97 -7.15 8.19
CA ARG A 6 -26.22 -7.80 9.50
C ARG A 6 -27.51 -7.36 10.18
N ARG A 7 -27.99 -6.14 9.90
CA ARG A 7 -29.29 -5.65 10.41
C ARG A 7 -30.49 -6.49 9.96
N PHE A 8 -30.34 -7.25 8.87
CA PHE A 8 -31.35 -8.16 8.35
C PHE A 8 -31.04 -9.64 8.68
N GLY A 9 -30.09 -9.90 9.59
CA GLY A 9 -29.75 -11.25 10.04
C GLY A 9 -28.70 -11.99 9.19
N TYR A 10 -28.19 -11.39 8.11
CA TYR A 10 -27.18 -12.02 7.26
C TYR A 10 -25.79 -11.99 7.90
N GLY A 11 -25.13 -13.15 7.95
CA GLY A 11 -23.80 -13.35 8.51
C GLY A 11 -22.75 -13.75 7.47
N VAL A 12 -21.49 -13.90 7.90
CA VAL A 12 -20.40 -14.38 7.04
C VAL A 12 -20.75 -15.74 6.41
N VAL A 13 -21.43 -16.61 7.16
CA VAL A 13 -21.93 -17.90 6.65
C VAL A 13 -22.82 -17.77 5.41
N ASP A 14 -23.64 -16.73 5.33
CA ASP A 14 -24.52 -16.51 4.17
C ASP A 14 -23.73 -16.02 2.97
N TYR A 15 -22.77 -15.12 3.20
CA TYR A 15 -21.81 -14.72 2.17
C TYR A 15 -21.03 -15.93 1.63
N LEU A 16 -20.55 -16.82 2.51
CA LEU A 16 -19.81 -18.02 2.12
C LEU A 16 -20.66 -18.99 1.28
N ARG A 17 -21.96 -19.09 1.53
CA ARG A 17 -22.88 -19.88 0.69
C ARG A 17 -22.94 -19.33 -0.73
N LEU A 18 -23.09 -18.01 -0.87
CA LEU A 18 -23.11 -17.35 -2.19
C LEU A 18 -21.77 -17.45 -2.89
N LEU A 19 -20.68 -17.19 -2.17
CA LEU A 19 -19.31 -17.25 -2.69
C LEU A 19 -18.97 -18.65 -3.21
N ARG A 20 -19.34 -19.71 -2.47
CA ARG A 20 -19.17 -21.09 -2.92
C ARG A 20 -19.87 -21.34 -4.26
N LEU A 21 -21.13 -20.94 -4.38
CA LEU A 21 -21.92 -21.13 -5.60
C LEU A 21 -21.31 -20.38 -6.77
N ALA A 22 -20.96 -19.10 -6.57
CA ALA A 22 -20.36 -18.26 -7.60
C ALA A 22 -18.98 -18.80 -8.03
N SER A 23 -18.11 -19.12 -7.08
CA SER A 23 -16.79 -19.68 -7.34
C SER A 23 -16.87 -20.98 -8.12
N THR A 24 -17.74 -21.91 -7.70
CA THR A 24 -17.94 -23.19 -8.41
C THR A 24 -18.42 -22.95 -9.84
N ALA A 25 -19.46 -22.13 -10.03
CA ALA A 25 -19.99 -21.84 -11.36
C ALA A 25 -18.96 -21.18 -12.29
N ILE A 26 -18.13 -20.27 -11.78
CA ILE A 26 -17.04 -19.64 -12.54
C ILE A 26 -16.02 -20.71 -12.97
N LYS A 27 -15.61 -21.58 -12.04
CA LYS A 27 -14.60 -22.62 -12.29
C LYS A 27 -15.09 -23.73 -13.21
N ASP A 28 -16.39 -24.03 -13.19
CA ASP A 28 -17.02 -24.99 -14.11
C ASP A 28 -17.00 -24.49 -15.57
N VAL A 29 -17.03 -23.17 -15.78
CA VAL A 29 -16.91 -22.56 -17.11
C VAL A 29 -15.45 -22.49 -17.56
N GLU A 30 -14.55 -21.95 -16.73
CA GLU A 30 -13.12 -21.88 -17.01
C GLU A 30 -12.31 -21.83 -15.71
N SER A 31 -11.61 -22.92 -15.42
CA SER A 31 -10.83 -23.10 -14.20
C SER A 31 -9.73 -22.04 -13.97
N ARG A 32 -9.24 -21.41 -15.05
CA ARG A 32 -8.17 -20.38 -14.99
C ARG A 32 -8.66 -18.99 -14.59
N ILE A 33 -9.97 -18.72 -14.59
CA ILE A 33 -10.49 -17.41 -14.16
C ILE A 33 -10.21 -17.25 -12.67
N ARG A 34 -9.54 -16.15 -12.28
CA ARG A 34 -9.28 -15.85 -10.86
C ARG A 34 -10.53 -15.30 -10.19
N VAL A 35 -10.91 -15.91 -9.07
CA VAL A 35 -11.96 -15.44 -8.17
C VAL A 35 -11.31 -14.56 -7.11
N ILE A 36 -11.58 -13.27 -7.16
CA ILE A 36 -11.18 -12.30 -6.14
C ILE A 36 -12.36 -12.15 -5.19
N GLY A 37 -12.13 -12.31 -3.90
CA GLY A 37 -13.22 -12.23 -2.93
C GLY A 37 -12.75 -12.13 -1.49
N GLY A 38 -13.69 -11.82 -0.61
CA GLY A 38 -13.47 -11.38 0.76
C GLY A 38 -14.63 -10.49 1.19
N ILE A 39 -14.63 -10.04 2.44
CA ILE A 39 -15.68 -9.14 2.95
C ILE A 39 -15.39 -7.67 2.61
N GLY A 40 -14.32 -7.36 1.85
CA GLY A 40 -13.96 -5.99 1.49
C GLY A 40 -13.75 -5.12 2.73
N ALA A 41 -12.90 -5.59 3.65
CA ALA A 41 -12.62 -4.93 4.93
C ALA A 41 -11.11 -4.95 5.23
N ALA A 42 -10.69 -4.13 6.18
CA ALA A 42 -9.29 -3.98 6.54
C ALA A 42 -8.69 -5.30 7.09
N PRO A 43 -7.35 -5.48 7.07
CA PRO A 43 -6.69 -6.69 7.56
C PRO A 43 -7.15 -7.14 8.95
N ARG A 44 -7.19 -6.20 9.92
CA ARG A 44 -7.59 -6.48 11.31
C ARG A 44 -9.10 -6.53 11.55
N ALA A 45 -9.93 -6.34 10.52
CA ALA A 45 -11.35 -6.26 10.72
C ALA A 45 -11.89 -7.64 11.16
N GLY A 46 -12.71 -7.68 12.20
CA GLY A 46 -13.28 -8.93 12.70
C GLY A 46 -14.03 -9.73 11.63
N LEU A 47 -14.63 -9.06 10.64
CA LEU A 47 -15.27 -9.74 9.51
C LEU A 47 -14.27 -10.40 8.53
N THR A 48 -13.08 -9.80 8.35
CA THR A 48 -11.99 -10.42 7.57
C THR A 48 -11.51 -11.68 8.27
N HIS A 49 -11.33 -11.61 9.59
CA HIS A 49 -10.90 -12.76 10.38
C HIS A 49 -11.97 -13.87 10.38
N GLU A 50 -13.23 -13.52 10.64
CA GLU A 50 -14.36 -14.46 10.63
C GLU A 50 -14.51 -15.15 9.26
N PHE A 51 -14.30 -14.42 8.15
CA PHE A 51 -14.28 -14.99 6.80
C PHE A 51 -13.19 -16.05 6.63
N ILE A 52 -11.97 -15.77 7.10
CA ILE A 52 -10.83 -16.69 7.01
C ILE A 52 -11.06 -17.92 7.89
N GLU A 53 -11.44 -17.73 9.15
CA GLU A 53 -11.66 -18.79 10.13
C GLU A 53 -12.77 -19.77 9.71
N GLN A 54 -13.83 -19.26 9.07
CA GLN A 54 -14.92 -20.09 8.52
C GLN A 54 -14.55 -20.74 7.17
N GLY A 55 -13.32 -20.56 6.70
CA GLY A 55 -12.74 -21.23 5.54
C GLY A 55 -13.11 -20.59 4.21
N GLY A 56 -13.34 -19.27 4.18
CA GLY A 56 -13.60 -18.50 2.97
C GLY A 56 -12.48 -18.58 1.93
N LEU A 57 -11.23 -18.75 2.37
CA LEU A 57 -10.05 -18.88 1.51
C LEU A 57 -10.13 -20.05 0.51
N ARG A 58 -10.97 -21.06 0.77
CA ARG A 58 -11.18 -22.20 -0.15
C ARG A 58 -11.88 -21.80 -1.45
N TRP A 59 -12.62 -20.70 -1.44
CA TRP A 59 -13.47 -20.29 -2.56
C TRP A 59 -12.92 -19.11 -3.35
N VAL A 60 -11.74 -18.60 -2.99
CA VAL A 60 -11.08 -17.48 -3.65
C VAL A 60 -9.65 -17.84 -4.06
N ASP A 61 -9.22 -17.26 -5.16
CA ASP A 61 -7.82 -17.29 -5.59
C ASP A 61 -7.03 -16.12 -4.98
N VAL A 62 -7.71 -15.01 -4.68
CA VAL A 62 -7.13 -13.78 -4.13
C VAL A 62 -8.02 -13.27 -3.00
N LEU A 63 -7.42 -12.94 -1.86
CA LEU A 63 -8.13 -12.27 -0.76
C LEU A 63 -8.28 -10.77 -1.07
N ASP A 64 -9.51 -10.30 -1.02
CA ASP A 64 -9.88 -8.89 -1.17
C ASP A 64 -9.89 -8.15 0.19
N LEU A 65 -9.28 -6.96 0.19
CA LEU A 65 -9.19 -6.03 1.31
C LEU A 65 -9.59 -4.61 0.91
N HIS A 66 -10.29 -3.90 1.78
CA HIS A 66 -10.56 -2.46 1.63
C HIS A 66 -9.97 -1.70 2.82
N LEU A 67 -9.24 -0.63 2.55
CA LEU A 67 -8.59 0.18 3.58
C LEU A 67 -9.10 1.61 3.53
N TYR A 68 -9.85 1.97 4.58
CA TYR A 68 -10.32 3.33 4.82
C TYR A 68 -9.99 3.74 6.25
N GLU A 69 -8.71 3.72 6.62
CA GLU A 69 -8.26 3.96 7.99
C GLU A 69 -7.84 5.42 8.22
N ALA A 70 -7.85 5.83 9.48
CA ALA A 70 -7.33 7.14 9.85
C ALA A 70 -5.80 7.21 9.59
N PRO A 71 -5.24 8.39 9.27
CA PRO A 71 -3.81 8.55 9.08
C PRO A 71 -3.01 7.96 10.25
N ARG A 72 -2.09 7.07 9.92
CA ARG A 72 -1.12 6.47 10.84
C ARG A 72 0.17 6.14 10.11
N ALA A 73 1.20 5.84 10.89
CA ALA A 73 2.51 5.46 10.38
C ALA A 73 2.40 4.18 9.52
N ALA A 74 3.06 4.15 8.36
CA ALA A 74 2.96 3.05 7.41
C ALA A 74 3.56 1.74 7.95
N GLU A 75 4.54 1.85 8.83
CA GLU A 75 5.25 0.77 9.51
C GLU A 75 4.31 0.00 10.44
N SER A 76 3.28 0.67 10.99
CA SER A 76 2.28 0.01 11.84
C SER A 76 1.43 -1.03 11.09
N TYR A 77 1.42 -1.00 9.75
CA TYR A 77 0.73 -2.01 8.94
C TYR A 77 1.53 -3.31 8.82
N GLU A 78 2.84 -3.33 9.11
CA GLU A 78 3.64 -4.57 9.07
C GLU A 78 3.09 -5.61 10.06
N GLU A 79 2.68 -5.18 11.26
CA GLU A 79 2.06 -6.06 12.25
C GLU A 79 0.72 -6.59 11.75
N ASP A 80 -0.12 -5.71 11.21
CA ASP A 80 -1.46 -6.07 10.74
C ASP A 80 -1.43 -7.07 9.59
N PHE A 81 -0.51 -6.91 8.63
CA PHE A 81 -0.35 -7.87 7.55
C PHE A 81 0.27 -9.18 8.05
N ARG A 82 1.22 -9.14 8.98
CA ARG A 82 1.81 -10.37 9.55
C ARG A 82 0.78 -11.18 10.34
N GLU A 83 -0.09 -10.52 11.11
CA GLU A 83 -1.21 -11.17 11.79
C GLU A 83 -2.15 -11.85 10.78
N LEU A 84 -2.49 -11.14 9.69
CA LEU A 84 -3.34 -11.67 8.62
C LEU A 84 -2.70 -12.87 7.90
N GLU A 85 -1.41 -12.79 7.55
CA GLU A 85 -0.64 -13.88 6.94
C GLU A 85 -0.65 -15.14 7.84
N GLN A 86 -0.44 -14.97 9.15
CA GLN A 86 -0.49 -16.07 10.11
C GLN A 86 -1.88 -16.70 10.19
N LEU A 87 -2.92 -15.86 10.20
CA LEU A 87 -4.31 -16.32 10.22
C LEU A 87 -4.64 -17.12 8.95
N MET A 88 -4.24 -16.62 7.79
CA MET A 88 -4.42 -17.33 6.52
C MET A 88 -3.67 -18.66 6.52
N GLN A 89 -2.42 -18.67 7.00
CA GLN A 89 -1.61 -19.88 7.12
C GLN A 89 -2.32 -20.95 7.98
N ALA A 90 -2.96 -20.54 9.08
CA ALA A 90 -3.67 -21.46 9.97
C ALA A 90 -5.01 -21.99 9.40
N HIS A 91 -5.67 -21.26 8.48
CA HIS A 91 -7.06 -21.54 8.08
C HIS A 91 -7.29 -21.77 6.57
N GLY A 92 -6.24 -21.92 5.78
CA GLY A 92 -6.38 -22.22 4.34
C GLY A 92 -5.09 -22.13 3.53
N GLY A 93 -4.01 -21.68 4.14
CA GLY A 93 -2.73 -21.44 3.49
C GLY A 93 -2.62 -20.03 2.89
N PRO A 94 -1.44 -19.68 2.37
CA PRO A 94 -1.18 -18.36 1.82
C PRO A 94 -1.98 -18.15 0.53
N LYS A 95 -2.43 -16.91 0.33
CA LYS A 95 -3.12 -16.41 -0.87
C LYS A 95 -2.55 -15.04 -1.20
N PRO A 96 -2.46 -14.67 -2.49
CA PRO A 96 -2.26 -13.28 -2.87
C PRO A 96 -3.35 -12.39 -2.25
N MET A 97 -2.97 -11.17 -1.88
CA MET A 97 -3.90 -10.16 -1.37
C MET A 97 -3.99 -8.99 -2.34
N TRP A 98 -5.20 -8.55 -2.65
CA TRP A 98 -5.41 -7.30 -3.38
C TRP A 98 -6.19 -6.33 -2.51
N ILE A 99 -5.73 -5.09 -2.48
CA ILE A 99 -6.45 -3.99 -1.86
C ILE A 99 -7.31 -3.35 -2.95
N THR A 100 -8.56 -3.82 -3.12
CA THR A 100 -9.41 -3.33 -4.24
C THR A 100 -10.04 -1.98 -3.99
N GLU A 101 -9.95 -1.46 -2.76
CA GLU A 101 -10.25 -0.06 -2.46
C GLU A 101 -9.31 0.46 -1.36
N TRP A 102 -8.69 1.61 -1.62
CA TRP A 102 -7.89 2.33 -0.64
C TRP A 102 -8.11 3.83 -0.70
N GLY A 103 -8.49 4.41 0.45
CA GLY A 103 -8.59 5.85 0.65
C GLY A 103 -7.29 6.44 1.22
N CYS A 104 -6.72 7.42 0.53
CA CYS A 104 -5.63 8.25 1.03
C CYS A 104 -5.76 9.65 0.43
N TYR A 105 -6.64 10.47 1.01
CA TYR A 105 -7.07 11.73 0.42
C TYR A 105 -6.28 12.90 0.99
N ALA A 106 -5.93 13.86 0.14
CA ALA A 106 -5.42 15.16 0.54
C ALA A 106 -5.73 16.17 -0.56
N ASP A 107 -5.80 17.43 -0.17
CA ASP A 107 -6.00 18.55 -1.07
C ASP A 107 -5.31 19.76 -0.46
N ASP A 108 -4.32 20.33 -1.15
CA ASP A 108 -3.56 21.49 -0.65
C ASP A 108 -4.31 22.82 -0.93
N ASP A 109 -5.30 22.79 -1.83
CA ASP A 109 -6.15 23.90 -2.23
C ASP A 109 -7.63 23.48 -2.34
N PRO A 110 -8.24 23.00 -1.22
CA PRO A 110 -9.59 22.49 -1.24
C PRO A 110 -10.63 23.57 -1.61
N ALA A 111 -11.69 23.14 -2.28
CA ALA A 111 -12.79 24.03 -2.67
C ALA A 111 -13.56 24.64 -1.47
N CYS A 112 -13.42 24.09 -0.26
CA CYS A 112 -14.05 24.61 0.97
C CYS A 112 -13.23 24.29 2.24
N ASP A 113 -13.44 25.08 3.31
CA ASP A 113 -12.84 24.90 4.64
C ASP A 113 -13.96 24.82 5.71
N PRO A 114 -14.06 23.74 6.52
CA PRO A 114 -13.21 22.56 6.50
C PRO A 114 -13.38 21.74 5.22
N PRO A 115 -12.30 21.19 4.65
CA PRO A 115 -12.42 20.28 3.52
C PRO A 115 -13.25 19.08 3.94
N THR A 116 -13.98 18.46 3.01
CA THR A 116 -14.70 17.21 3.23
C THR A 116 -14.50 16.30 2.02
N VAL A 117 -14.45 14.98 2.26
CA VAL A 117 -14.25 13.99 1.20
C VAL A 117 -15.27 12.87 1.38
N GLY A 118 -16.24 12.81 0.47
CA GLY A 118 -17.19 11.70 0.37
C GLY A 118 -17.95 11.42 1.67
N ASP A 119 -18.07 10.14 2.02
CA ASP A 119 -18.76 9.69 3.23
C ASP A 119 -17.84 9.66 4.48
N ALA A 120 -18.35 9.20 5.63
CA ALA A 120 -17.58 9.14 6.87
C ALA A 120 -16.33 8.24 6.78
N ALA A 121 -16.36 7.18 5.96
CA ALA A 121 -15.23 6.27 5.77
C ALA A 121 -14.15 6.90 4.89
N MET A 122 -14.54 7.62 3.84
CA MET A 122 -13.59 8.39 3.04
C MET A 122 -13.00 9.54 3.84
N ASN A 123 -13.85 10.29 4.55
CA ASN A 123 -13.48 11.49 5.27
C ASN A 123 -12.51 11.25 6.44
N ARG A 124 -12.49 10.04 7.02
CA ARG A 124 -11.50 9.66 8.05
C ARG A 124 -10.10 9.43 7.48
N CYS A 125 -9.95 9.22 6.17
CA CYS A 125 -8.68 8.89 5.50
C CYS A 125 -7.93 10.14 4.99
N ARG A 126 -8.28 11.32 5.50
CA ARG A 126 -7.71 12.59 5.04
C ARG A 126 -6.36 12.86 5.70
N TRP A 127 -5.39 13.18 4.87
CA TRP A 127 -4.08 13.66 5.27
C TRP A 127 -4.05 15.19 5.26
N PRO A 128 -3.20 15.81 6.10
CA PRO A 128 -3.17 17.27 6.25
C PRO A 128 -2.63 18.00 5.03
N THR A 129 -1.82 17.34 4.19
CA THR A 129 -1.26 17.91 2.95
C THR A 129 -1.08 16.81 1.90
N GLU A 130 -1.03 17.22 0.64
CA GLU A 130 -0.72 16.32 -0.47
C GLU A 130 0.69 15.73 -0.36
N ARG A 131 1.63 16.48 0.23
CA ARG A 131 2.97 15.94 0.55
C ARG A 131 2.86 14.76 1.52
N ALA A 132 2.12 14.93 2.62
CA ALA A 132 1.98 13.88 3.63
C ALA A 132 1.28 12.64 3.06
N ALA A 133 0.24 12.83 2.24
CA ALA A 133 -0.39 11.74 1.49
C ALA A 133 0.59 11.06 0.52
N SER A 134 1.38 11.81 -0.24
CA SER A 134 2.36 11.27 -1.20
C SER A 134 3.42 10.40 -0.51
N GLU A 135 3.96 10.88 0.61
CA GLU A 135 4.92 10.15 1.44
C GLU A 135 4.29 8.87 2.00
N HIS A 136 3.06 8.96 2.53
CA HIS A 136 2.36 7.80 3.05
C HIS A 136 2.05 6.77 1.96
N ILE A 137 1.65 7.23 0.77
CA ILE A 137 1.29 6.34 -0.33
C ILE A 137 2.46 5.41 -0.67
N VAL A 138 3.65 5.98 -0.84
CA VAL A 138 4.86 5.23 -1.17
C VAL A 138 5.26 4.28 -0.04
N LYS A 139 5.22 4.73 1.21
CA LYS A 139 5.58 3.89 2.36
C LYS A 139 4.59 2.75 2.58
N PHE A 140 3.30 3.03 2.52
CA PHE A 140 2.25 2.01 2.68
C PHE A 140 2.32 0.99 1.55
N ALA A 141 2.43 1.43 0.29
CA ALA A 141 2.56 0.51 -0.84
C ALA A 141 3.81 -0.37 -0.70
N THR A 142 4.93 0.20 -0.24
CA THR A 142 6.14 -0.55 0.09
C THR A 142 5.88 -1.65 1.13
N VAL A 143 5.26 -1.30 2.26
CA VAL A 143 4.93 -2.26 3.33
C VAL A 143 3.95 -3.32 2.85
N ALA A 144 2.88 -2.93 2.15
CA ALA A 144 1.89 -3.86 1.62
C ALA A 144 2.51 -4.88 0.65
N LEU A 145 3.33 -4.42 -0.32
CA LEU A 145 4.01 -5.31 -1.28
C LEU A 145 5.03 -6.23 -0.59
N ALA A 146 5.67 -5.78 0.50
CA ALA A 146 6.57 -6.61 1.29
C ALA A 146 5.85 -7.77 2.02
N HIS A 147 4.53 -7.65 2.19
CA HIS A 147 3.66 -8.59 2.89
C HIS A 147 2.63 -9.26 1.98
N GLY A 148 3.00 -9.58 0.73
CA GLY A 148 2.18 -10.43 -0.16
C GLY A 148 0.97 -9.74 -0.80
N VAL A 149 0.81 -8.42 -0.64
CA VAL A 149 -0.12 -7.66 -1.48
C VAL A 149 0.46 -7.57 -2.90
N GLU A 150 -0.36 -7.86 -3.91
CA GLU A 150 0.08 -7.78 -5.32
C GLU A 150 -0.46 -6.54 -6.05
N ARG A 151 -1.61 -6.01 -5.59
CA ARG A 151 -2.34 -4.93 -6.28
C ARG A 151 -3.03 -4.01 -5.28
N ILE A 152 -2.96 -2.72 -5.57
CA ILE A 152 -3.58 -1.66 -4.79
C ILE A 152 -4.38 -0.78 -5.75
N PHE A 153 -5.67 -0.60 -5.45
CA PHE A 153 -6.60 0.19 -6.25
C PHE A 153 -7.06 1.40 -5.42
N PHE A 154 -6.74 2.60 -5.89
CA PHE A 154 -7.15 3.84 -5.23
C PHE A 154 -8.64 4.09 -5.41
N HIS A 155 -9.32 4.46 -4.32
CA HIS A 155 -10.67 5.00 -4.38
C HIS A 155 -10.60 6.54 -4.35
N ALA A 156 -11.31 7.30 -5.18
CA ALA A 156 -11.98 6.93 -6.43
C ALA A 156 -11.16 7.39 -7.64
N GLY A 157 -11.34 6.73 -8.79
CA GLY A 157 -10.64 7.08 -10.04
C GLY A 157 -11.07 8.42 -10.65
N THR A 158 -12.11 9.05 -10.13
CA THR A 158 -12.66 10.33 -10.60
C THR A 158 -13.29 11.10 -9.46
N CYS A 159 -13.28 12.42 -9.52
CA CYS A 159 -14.11 13.27 -8.66
C CYS A 159 -15.59 13.16 -9.06
N GLY A 160 -16.47 13.44 -8.12
CA GLY A 160 -17.91 13.56 -8.37
C GLY A 160 -18.29 14.83 -9.14
N ALA A 161 -19.60 15.02 -9.32
CA ALA A 161 -20.13 16.19 -10.01
C ALA A 161 -19.86 17.52 -9.27
N ILE A 162 -19.89 18.64 -10.00
CA ILE A 162 -19.81 20.00 -9.42
C ILE A 162 -20.86 20.15 -8.31
N ASN A 163 -20.47 20.78 -7.19
CA ASN A 163 -21.31 20.99 -5.99
C ASN A 163 -21.76 19.70 -5.27
N GLN A 164 -21.09 18.58 -5.49
CA GLN A 164 -21.22 17.38 -4.65
C GLN A 164 -20.11 17.34 -3.59
N PRO A 165 -20.32 16.63 -2.46
CA PRO A 165 -19.29 16.44 -1.43
C PRO A 165 -18.11 15.56 -1.90
N ASP A 166 -18.12 15.13 -3.16
CA ASP A 166 -17.16 14.19 -3.72
C ASP A 166 -16.07 14.92 -4.52
N ALA A 167 -15.07 15.42 -3.80
CA ALA A 167 -13.77 15.80 -4.35
C ALA A 167 -12.78 14.61 -4.38
N GLY A 168 -13.30 13.38 -4.28
CA GLY A 168 -12.61 12.17 -3.81
C GLY A 168 -11.64 11.49 -4.77
N GLY A 169 -11.08 12.19 -5.75
CA GLY A 169 -9.95 11.68 -6.52
C GLY A 169 -8.68 11.68 -5.67
N VAL A 170 -8.08 10.51 -5.42
CA VAL A 170 -6.76 10.44 -4.73
C VAL A 170 -5.65 11.03 -5.58
N LEU A 171 -5.73 10.86 -6.90
CA LEU A 171 -4.67 11.26 -7.82
C LEU A 171 -4.98 12.53 -8.61
N PHE A 172 -6.25 12.91 -8.69
CA PHE A 172 -6.69 14.02 -9.51
C PHE A 172 -7.69 14.89 -8.75
N GLU A 173 -7.62 16.18 -8.98
CA GLU A 173 -8.63 17.15 -8.61
C GLU A 173 -9.82 17.11 -9.58
N TYR A 174 -10.83 17.92 -9.27
CA TYR A 174 -11.88 18.22 -10.23
C TYR A 174 -11.29 18.73 -11.56
N GLY A 175 -11.82 18.27 -12.68
CA GLY A 175 -11.31 18.63 -14.01
C GLY A 175 -10.05 17.87 -14.45
N GLY A 176 -9.55 16.94 -13.63
CA GLY A 176 -8.44 16.06 -14.00
C GLY A 176 -7.04 16.65 -13.80
N ALA A 177 -6.92 17.78 -13.09
CA ALA A 177 -5.61 18.30 -12.70
C ALA A 177 -4.93 17.30 -11.74
N PRO A 178 -3.65 16.93 -11.96
CA PRO A 178 -2.98 15.94 -11.13
C PRO A 178 -2.58 16.52 -9.78
N ARG A 179 -2.95 15.81 -8.70
CA ARG A 179 -2.47 16.06 -7.34
C ARG A 179 -1.00 15.67 -7.20
N LYS A 180 -0.28 16.16 -6.18
CA LYS A 180 1.12 15.76 -5.93
C LYS A 180 1.29 14.26 -5.63
N MET A 181 0.21 13.57 -5.23
CA MET A 181 0.19 12.12 -5.10
C MET A 181 0.41 11.40 -6.44
N TYR A 182 -0.09 11.95 -7.55
CA TYR A 182 0.05 11.34 -8.88
C TYR A 182 1.51 11.12 -9.29
N PRO A 183 2.40 12.14 -9.32
CA PRO A 183 3.80 11.92 -9.68
C PRO A 183 4.53 10.98 -8.70
N ALA A 184 4.21 11.02 -7.40
CA ALA A 184 4.79 10.08 -6.43
C ALA A 184 4.43 8.62 -6.74
N VAL A 185 3.17 8.35 -7.08
CA VAL A 185 2.70 7.02 -7.53
C VAL A 185 3.33 6.64 -8.87
N ALA A 186 3.43 7.56 -9.82
CA ALA A 186 4.04 7.32 -11.12
C ALA A 186 5.53 6.92 -11.00
N VAL A 187 6.26 7.57 -10.09
CA VAL A 187 7.67 7.23 -9.81
C VAL A 187 7.75 5.87 -9.12
N PHE A 188 6.94 5.62 -8.09
CA PHE A 188 6.92 4.34 -7.38
C PHE A 188 6.64 3.17 -8.34
N THR A 189 5.60 3.29 -9.17
CA THR A 189 5.23 2.27 -10.16
C THR A 189 6.28 2.08 -11.24
N ARG A 190 7.00 3.13 -11.64
CA ARG A 190 8.13 3.02 -12.58
C ARG A 190 9.33 2.32 -11.96
N LEU A 191 9.65 2.61 -10.70
CA LEU A 191 10.88 2.15 -10.06
C LEU A 191 10.75 0.78 -9.40
N VAL A 192 9.58 0.47 -8.84
CA VAL A 192 9.28 -0.78 -8.11
C VAL A 192 8.37 -1.67 -8.95
N GLY A 193 7.33 -1.10 -9.59
CA GLY A 193 6.37 -1.83 -10.40
C GLY A 193 5.57 -2.86 -9.59
N VAL A 194 5.29 -4.01 -10.22
CA VAL A 194 4.87 -5.22 -9.50
C VAL A 194 6.14 -6.01 -9.23
N PRO A 195 6.72 -5.90 -8.02
CA PRO A 195 8.03 -6.49 -7.75
C PRO A 195 7.95 -8.02 -7.83
N GLY A 196 9.03 -8.66 -8.26
CA GLY A 196 9.09 -10.13 -8.32
C GLY A 196 9.04 -10.76 -6.93
N ARG A 197 9.77 -10.16 -5.98
CA ARG A 197 9.76 -10.47 -4.54
C ARG A 197 10.46 -9.38 -3.74
N LEU A 198 10.24 -9.38 -2.43
CA LEU A 198 11.10 -8.69 -1.48
C LEU A 198 12.43 -9.48 -1.36
N ALA A 199 13.55 -8.83 -1.69
CA ALA A 199 14.89 -9.40 -1.51
C ALA A 199 15.34 -9.33 -0.05
N GLY A 200 14.95 -8.27 0.66
CA GLY A 200 15.24 -8.12 2.09
C GLY A 200 14.72 -6.81 2.66
N ARG A 201 14.64 -6.79 3.99
CA ARG A 201 14.30 -5.61 4.80
C ARG A 201 15.48 -5.30 5.70
N VAL A 202 15.92 -4.04 5.70
CA VAL A 202 16.98 -3.54 6.58
C VAL A 202 16.36 -2.53 7.53
N GLU A 203 16.58 -2.70 8.83
CA GLU A 203 16.21 -1.72 9.85
C GLU A 203 17.40 -1.49 10.76
N ARG A 204 17.86 -0.24 10.82
CA ARG A 204 19.00 0.17 11.64
C ARG A 204 18.87 1.62 12.03
N ASP A 205 19.37 1.96 13.21
CA ASP A 205 19.63 3.34 13.64
C ASP A 205 18.49 4.33 13.34
N GLY A 206 17.23 3.90 13.49
CA GLY A 206 16.07 4.78 13.28
C GLY A 206 15.67 5.00 11.82
N TRP A 207 16.13 4.17 10.88
CA TRP A 207 15.63 4.12 9.51
C TRP A 207 15.31 2.69 9.07
N VAL A 208 14.47 2.57 8.04
CA VAL A 208 14.06 1.30 7.44
C VAL A 208 14.23 1.36 5.93
N ALA A 209 14.58 0.22 5.32
CA ALA A 209 14.63 0.02 3.88
C ALA A 209 14.02 -1.31 3.47
N PHE A 210 13.31 -1.31 2.34
CA PHE A 210 12.76 -2.50 1.71
C PHE A 210 13.36 -2.62 0.32
N VAL A 211 14.05 -3.73 0.06
CA VAL A 211 14.73 -3.99 -1.21
C VAL A 211 13.90 -4.95 -2.04
N PHE A 212 13.47 -4.51 -3.22
CA PHE A 212 12.71 -5.32 -4.16
C PHE A 212 13.56 -5.72 -5.36
N GLU A 213 13.32 -6.94 -5.84
CA GLU A 213 13.75 -7.35 -7.18
C GLU A 213 12.80 -6.76 -8.22
N THR A 214 13.36 -6.07 -9.20
CA THR A 214 12.61 -5.38 -10.25
C THR A 214 13.10 -5.83 -11.63
N SER A 215 12.35 -5.51 -12.68
CA SER A 215 12.73 -5.84 -14.06
C SER A 215 14.03 -5.18 -14.52
N GLU A 216 14.46 -4.09 -13.85
CA GLU A 216 15.67 -3.34 -14.16
C GLU A 216 16.78 -3.53 -13.12
N GLY A 217 16.72 -4.60 -12.30
CA GLY A 217 17.70 -4.90 -11.25
C GLY A 217 17.09 -4.92 -9.86
N ALA A 218 17.47 -3.97 -9.02
CA ALA A 218 16.91 -3.81 -7.69
C ALA A 218 16.63 -2.36 -7.34
N THR A 219 15.54 -2.16 -6.59
CA THR A 219 15.13 -0.87 -6.04
C THR A 219 14.86 -1.02 -4.56
N ALA A 220 15.54 -0.22 -3.75
CA ALA A 220 15.22 -0.03 -2.35
C ALA A 220 14.33 1.21 -2.17
N VAL A 221 13.34 1.12 -1.28
CA VAL A 221 12.61 2.27 -0.75
C VAL A 221 12.99 2.42 0.71
N LEU A 222 13.48 3.59 1.12
CA LEU A 222 13.94 3.81 2.49
C LEU A 222 13.58 5.19 3.04
N TRP A 223 13.42 5.27 4.36
CA TRP A 223 13.11 6.50 5.09
C TRP A 223 13.49 6.38 6.57
N ALA A 224 13.63 7.53 7.23
CA ALA A 224 13.81 7.62 8.67
C ALA A 224 12.46 7.48 9.41
N VAL A 225 12.46 6.70 10.49
CA VAL A 225 11.30 6.42 11.36
C VAL A 225 11.44 7.07 12.74
N ASP A 226 12.64 7.53 13.11
CA ASP A 226 12.95 8.14 14.42
C ASP A 226 12.79 9.66 14.47
N GLY A 227 12.32 10.27 13.37
CA GLY A 227 12.17 11.72 13.23
C GLY A 227 13.50 12.48 13.06
N ARG A 228 14.64 11.78 12.95
CA ARG A 228 15.95 12.38 12.70
C ARG A 228 16.29 12.39 11.22
N THR A 229 17.28 13.20 10.86
CA THR A 229 17.92 13.14 9.54
C THR A 229 19.20 12.34 9.66
N HIS A 230 19.37 11.37 8.77
CA HIS A 230 20.57 10.53 8.67
C HIS A 230 21.37 10.91 7.42
N GLU A 231 22.69 10.88 7.52
CA GLU A 231 23.58 11.16 6.38
C GLU A 231 24.14 9.87 5.78
N PHE A 232 24.07 9.78 4.46
CA PHE A 232 24.56 8.65 3.67
C PHE A 232 25.60 9.15 2.66
N GLU A 233 26.75 8.47 2.57
CA GLU A 233 27.73 8.79 1.53
C GLU A 233 27.30 8.23 0.18
N GLY A 234 27.56 8.93 -0.93
CA GLY A 234 27.36 8.35 -2.26
C GLY A 234 28.17 7.04 -2.43
N GLY A 235 27.55 6.00 -2.98
CA GLY A 235 28.25 4.75 -3.34
C GLY A 235 28.48 4.67 -4.85
N ARG A 236 29.55 3.99 -5.30
CA ARG A 236 29.67 3.62 -6.71
C ARG A 236 28.63 2.55 -7.03
N GLY A 237 28.05 2.60 -8.23
CA GLY A 237 27.09 1.58 -8.68
C GLY A 237 25.65 1.73 -8.16
N ILE A 238 25.40 2.74 -7.30
CA ILE A 238 24.05 3.03 -6.80
C ILE A 238 23.57 4.41 -7.23
N GLN A 239 22.28 4.52 -7.52
CA GLN A 239 21.63 5.79 -7.85
C GLN A 239 20.58 6.13 -6.80
N TRP A 240 20.67 7.32 -6.22
CA TRP A 240 19.70 7.84 -5.26
C TRP A 240 18.71 8.77 -5.95
N LEU A 241 17.43 8.60 -5.64
CA LEU A 241 16.35 9.38 -6.22
C LEU A 241 15.43 9.87 -5.09
N ASP A 242 14.93 11.10 -5.20
CA ASP A 242 13.90 11.57 -4.28
C ASP A 242 12.53 10.94 -4.56
N LEU A 243 11.53 11.28 -3.74
CA LEU A 243 10.15 10.83 -3.88
C LEU A 243 9.57 11.05 -5.30
N MET A 244 10.04 12.09 -5.99
CA MET A 244 9.58 12.50 -7.32
C MET A 244 10.48 11.98 -8.44
N GLY A 245 11.47 11.13 -8.12
CA GLY A 245 12.36 10.50 -9.10
C GLY A 245 13.50 11.40 -9.59
N ASN A 246 13.76 12.53 -8.93
CA ASN A 246 14.91 13.36 -9.26
C ASN A 246 16.18 12.73 -8.70
N VAL A 247 17.26 12.74 -9.50
CA VAL A 247 18.56 12.24 -9.05
C VAL A 247 19.09 13.13 -7.93
N LEU A 248 19.37 12.53 -6.79
CA LEU A 248 20.01 13.21 -5.67
C LEU A 248 21.53 13.21 -5.87
N SER A 249 22.07 14.36 -6.29
CA SER A 249 23.51 14.56 -6.53
C SER A 249 24.18 15.31 -5.38
N GLY A 250 25.36 14.86 -4.98
CA GLY A 250 26.15 15.44 -3.89
C GLY A 250 26.64 14.33 -2.98
N GLY A 251 27.95 14.29 -2.67
CA GLY A 251 28.59 13.15 -1.99
C GLY A 251 28.00 12.76 -0.62
N ARG A 252 27.09 13.58 -0.06
CA ARG A 252 26.31 13.28 1.15
C ARG A 252 24.82 13.47 0.88
N LEU A 253 24.05 12.44 1.19
CA LEU A 253 22.61 12.34 1.03
C LEU A 253 21.93 12.41 2.39
N ARG A 254 20.87 13.20 2.50
CA ARG A 254 20.11 13.38 3.74
C ARG A 254 18.83 12.57 3.68
N LEU A 255 18.72 11.55 4.53
CA LEU A 255 17.53 10.74 4.69
C LEU A 255 16.71 11.26 5.87
N GLY A 256 15.51 11.77 5.60
CA GLY A 256 14.54 12.12 6.62
C GLY A 256 13.31 11.21 6.54
N GLY A 257 12.18 11.71 7.05
CA GLY A 257 10.91 10.99 6.98
C GLY A 257 10.33 10.86 5.57
N THR A 258 10.70 11.72 4.62
CA THR A 258 10.31 11.56 3.21
C THR A 258 11.04 10.36 2.59
N PRO A 259 10.35 9.40 1.97
CA PRO A 259 10.99 8.24 1.38
C PRO A 259 11.80 8.62 0.14
N VAL A 260 12.91 7.91 -0.03
CA VAL A 260 13.80 8.00 -1.19
C VAL A 260 13.96 6.62 -1.81
N TYR A 261 14.40 6.58 -3.06
CA TYR A 261 14.70 5.35 -3.77
C TYR A 261 16.20 5.19 -3.96
N VAL A 262 16.69 3.95 -3.87
CA VAL A 262 18.07 3.59 -4.22
C VAL A 262 18.04 2.46 -5.22
N ARG A 263 18.68 2.64 -6.36
CA ARG A 263 18.74 1.64 -7.43
C ARG A 263 20.14 1.04 -7.53
N ALA A 264 20.18 -0.25 -7.82
CA ALA A 264 21.40 -0.99 -8.18
C ALA A 264 21.07 -2.07 -9.23
N ALA A 265 22.10 -2.61 -9.88
CA ALA A 265 21.92 -3.72 -10.82
C ALA A 265 21.53 -5.03 -10.13
N ASN A 266 21.92 -5.23 -8.87
CA ASN A 266 21.75 -6.48 -8.14
C ASN A 266 21.17 -6.25 -6.73
N PRO A 267 20.12 -6.98 -6.31
CA PRO A 267 19.56 -6.88 -4.96
C PRO A 267 20.56 -7.22 -3.85
N ALA A 268 21.45 -8.19 -4.04
CA ALA A 268 22.43 -8.59 -3.03
C ALA A 268 23.49 -7.49 -2.80
N GLU A 269 23.92 -6.81 -3.86
CA GLU A 269 24.82 -5.66 -3.77
C GLU A 269 24.15 -4.49 -3.03
N LEU A 270 22.87 -4.23 -3.33
CA LEU A 270 22.10 -3.19 -2.68
C LEU A 270 21.90 -3.46 -1.19
N LEU A 271 21.54 -4.70 -0.83
CA LEU A 271 21.43 -5.13 0.57
C LEU A 271 22.76 -4.97 1.31
N ALA A 272 23.85 -5.52 0.77
CA ALA A 272 25.17 -5.40 1.38
C ALA A 272 25.60 -3.94 1.55
N CYS A 273 25.30 -3.09 0.56
CA CYS A 273 25.55 -1.65 0.63
C CYS A 273 24.77 -1.00 1.77
N LEU A 274 23.47 -1.31 1.91
CA LEU A 274 22.62 -0.74 2.97
C LEU A 274 23.00 -1.28 4.37
N GLU A 275 23.37 -2.55 4.48
CA GLU A 275 23.79 -3.19 5.75
C GLU A 275 25.16 -2.69 6.24
N ALA A 276 26.09 -2.42 5.33
CA ALA A 276 27.43 -1.94 5.66
C ALA A 276 27.45 -0.47 6.11
N ARG A 277 26.38 0.30 5.83
CA ARG A 277 26.28 1.71 6.18
C ARG A 277 25.83 1.86 7.62
N ALA A 278 26.79 2.16 8.50
CA ALA A 278 26.48 2.89 9.73
C ALA A 278 26.32 4.38 9.37
N PRO A 279 25.35 5.11 9.95
CA PRO A 279 25.29 6.56 9.76
C PRO A 279 26.61 7.17 10.21
N ALA A 280 27.15 8.11 9.43
CA ALA A 280 28.31 8.88 9.85
C ALA A 280 27.99 9.50 11.22
N ARG A 281 28.79 9.17 12.25
CA ARG A 281 28.62 9.81 13.57
C ARG A 281 28.80 11.32 13.38
N PRO A 282 27.96 12.14 14.04
CA PRO A 282 28.04 13.60 13.97
C PRO A 282 29.43 14.12 14.37
#